data_AF-A0AAE0G402-F1
#
_entry.id   AF-A0AAE0G402-F1
#
_cell.length_a   1.000
_cell.length_b   1.000
_cell.length_c   1.000
_cell.angle_alpha   90.00
_cell.angle_beta   90.00
_cell.angle_gamma   90.00
#
_symmetry.space_group_name_H-M   'P 1'
#
loop_
_entity.id
_entity.type
_entity.pdbx_description
1 polymer ?
#
loop_
_entity_poly.entity_id
_entity_poly.type
_entity_poly.pdbx_seq_one_letter_code
_entity_poly.pdbx_strand_id
1 'polypeptide(L)'
;MASVSEQTHAPCMRYCPNFAQNSQGQEGTLSRICQEWWDNTAGVWSKNGPSSSRGIIERPLAVKQHVCHKGAAICFSGQIRTLRETIKNLRAQVFHQFASYDVFAVVSSEDEVAPVLKLLQPKIIVIRDQVAHEMSDTVGGVRLSTTPGYYYATRDGTTRMEEGQPHLARWLKQLCGIALCNELRHCYEDCAGVDYRWVVRLRYDVILEKPLRVGLLQESCITIPQVHAHGGFNDKFAIGTPHNMDIYSQQLSKLYSHSVDAMPSLQAETWLKRHLNAHNVSVQEAELPVYIFRADGSLSPT
;
A
#
# COMPACT_ATOMS: atom_id res chain seq x y z
N MET A 1 28.23 -13.95 44.43
CA MET A 1 28.80 -13.66 43.09
C MET A 1 28.26 -14.71 42.13
N ALA A 2 27.26 -14.35 41.34
CA ALA A 2 26.76 -15.19 40.25
C ALA A 2 26.41 -14.25 39.09
N SER A 3 27.12 -14.45 37.99
CA SER A 3 27.06 -13.68 36.75
C SER A 3 25.75 -13.91 36.02
N VAL A 4 25.05 -12.82 35.69
CA VAL A 4 23.90 -12.84 34.76
C VAL A 4 24.47 -12.65 33.35
N SER A 5 24.35 -13.68 32.52
CA SER A 5 24.73 -13.62 31.10
C SER A 5 23.62 -12.94 30.30
N GLU A 6 24.01 -11.91 29.54
CA GLU A 6 23.20 -11.21 28.54
C GLU A 6 22.64 -12.19 27.50
N GLN A 7 21.32 -12.15 27.30
CA GLN A 7 20.68 -12.72 26.11
C GLN A 7 20.61 -11.66 25.02
N THR A 8 21.32 -11.92 23.94
CA THR A 8 21.31 -11.14 22.69
C THR A 8 19.96 -11.23 21.98
N HIS A 9 19.43 -10.07 21.57
CA HIS A 9 18.20 -9.92 20.80
C HIS A 9 18.27 -10.60 19.42
N ALA A 10 17.25 -11.39 19.08
CA ALA A 10 17.00 -11.91 17.73
C ALA A 10 16.06 -10.99 16.94
N PRO A 11 16.15 -10.94 15.59
CA PRO A 11 15.33 -10.04 14.77
C PRO A 11 13.87 -10.50 14.67
N CYS A 12 12.99 -9.51 14.66
CA CYS A 12 11.54 -9.60 14.74
C CYS A 12 10.94 -10.37 13.54
N MET A 13 10.26 -11.50 13.77
CA MET A 13 9.42 -12.18 12.78
C MET A 13 7.92 -12.05 13.07
N ARG A 14 7.20 -11.82 11.97
CA ARG A 14 5.75 -11.83 11.65
C ARG A 14 4.80 -12.35 12.74
N TYR A 15 3.80 -11.54 13.08
CA TYR A 15 2.68 -11.91 13.96
C TYR A 15 1.34 -11.88 13.20
N CYS A 16 0.69 -13.03 13.08
CA CYS A 16 -0.75 -13.15 12.84
C CYS A 16 -1.36 -13.94 14.03
N PRO A 17 -1.88 -13.27 15.07
CA PRO A 17 -2.14 -13.91 16.37
C PRO A 17 -3.38 -14.83 16.44
N ASN A 18 -4.19 -14.95 15.38
CA ASN A 18 -5.50 -15.64 15.47
C ASN A 18 -5.63 -16.93 14.65
N PHE A 19 -4.53 -17.61 14.33
CA PHE A 19 -4.58 -18.92 13.65
C PHE A 19 -4.02 -20.10 14.47
N ALA A 20 -3.62 -19.87 15.74
CA ALA A 20 -2.90 -20.85 16.55
C ALA A 20 -3.78 -21.85 17.34
N GLN A 21 -5.09 -21.93 17.09
CA GLN A 21 -5.94 -22.92 17.75
C GLN A 21 -6.87 -23.62 16.75
N ASN A 22 -6.27 -24.43 15.88
CA ASN A 22 -6.91 -25.68 15.50
C ASN A 22 -5.87 -26.80 15.54
N SER A 23 -6.16 -27.76 16.40
CA SER A 23 -5.35 -28.91 16.76
C SER A 23 -5.15 -29.83 15.56
N GLN A 24 -3.95 -29.82 14.99
CA GLN A 24 -3.19 -30.96 14.43
C GLN A 24 -2.16 -30.43 13.42
N GLY A 25 -0.94 -30.13 13.89
CA GLY A 25 0.31 -30.36 13.15
C GLY A 25 0.49 -29.82 11.73
N GLN A 26 -0.15 -28.73 11.32
CA GLN A 26 0.21 -27.99 10.12
C GLN A 26 0.52 -26.54 10.48
N GLU A 27 1.78 -26.14 10.39
CA GLU A 27 2.12 -24.73 10.25
C GLU A 27 1.30 -24.18 9.07
N GLY A 28 0.45 -23.19 9.35
CA GLY A 28 -0.60 -22.75 8.44
C GLY A 28 -0.05 -22.41 7.06
N THR A 29 -0.53 -23.13 6.04
CA THR A 29 -0.19 -23.01 4.62
C THR A 29 -0.12 -21.57 4.13
N LEU A 30 -0.94 -20.68 4.69
CA LEU A 30 -0.95 -19.23 4.44
C LEU A 30 0.35 -18.52 4.83
N SER A 31 0.89 -18.81 6.02
CA SER A 31 2.16 -18.24 6.48
C SER A 31 3.31 -18.70 5.60
N ARG A 32 3.28 -19.97 5.16
CA ARG A 32 4.27 -20.53 4.24
C ARG A 32 4.16 -19.94 2.84
N ILE A 33 2.95 -19.78 2.28
CA ILE A 33 2.73 -19.15 0.97
C ILE A 33 3.15 -17.68 0.98
N CYS A 34 2.82 -16.92 2.02
CA CYS A 34 3.27 -15.52 2.14
C CYS A 34 4.78 -15.40 2.42
N GLN A 35 5.41 -16.41 3.02
CA GLN A 35 6.86 -16.48 3.21
C GLN A 35 7.57 -16.87 1.91
N GLU A 36 7.16 -17.95 1.26
CA GLU A 36 7.64 -18.38 -0.07
C GLU A 36 7.43 -17.30 -1.11
N TRP A 37 6.27 -16.62 -1.13
CA TRP A 37 6.04 -15.49 -2.02
C TRP A 37 6.98 -14.32 -1.73
N TRP A 38 7.18 -13.96 -0.45
CA TRP A 38 8.10 -12.89 -0.05
C TRP A 38 9.54 -13.21 -0.43
N ASP A 39 9.98 -14.44 -0.18
CA ASP A 39 11.33 -14.90 -0.48
C ASP A 39 11.56 -14.95 -2.01
N ASN A 40 10.54 -15.31 -2.78
CA ASN A 40 10.59 -15.33 -4.25
C ASN A 40 10.44 -13.94 -4.88
N THR A 41 9.63 -13.04 -4.34
CA THR A 41 9.54 -11.66 -4.85
C THR A 41 10.76 -10.83 -4.44
N ALA A 42 11.22 -10.91 -3.19
CA ALA A 42 12.48 -10.28 -2.78
C ALA A 42 13.67 -10.78 -3.62
N GLY A 43 13.69 -12.08 -3.96
CA GLY A 43 14.66 -12.67 -4.88
C GLY A 43 14.59 -12.17 -6.33
N VAL A 44 13.42 -11.74 -6.83
CA VAL A 44 13.26 -11.16 -8.18
C VAL A 44 13.82 -9.73 -8.28
N TRP A 45 13.87 -8.98 -7.18
CA TRP A 45 14.45 -7.62 -7.15
C TRP A 45 15.94 -7.61 -6.79
N SER A 46 16.45 -8.70 -6.20
CA SER A 46 17.87 -8.92 -5.92
C SER A 46 18.49 -9.83 -7.01
N LYS A 47 19.07 -9.21 -8.05
CA LYS A 47 20.35 -9.55 -8.71
C LYS A 47 20.34 -9.29 -10.22
N ASN A 48 21.28 -8.44 -10.66
CA ASN A 48 21.80 -8.46 -12.03
C ASN A 48 22.82 -9.59 -12.18
N GLY A 49 22.54 -10.49 -13.12
CA GLY A 49 23.49 -11.48 -13.67
C GLY A 49 22.78 -12.33 -14.73
N PRO A 50 23.29 -12.42 -15.98
CA PRO A 50 22.52 -12.99 -17.08
C PRO A 50 22.66 -14.51 -17.07
N SER A 51 21.62 -15.23 -16.63
CA SER A 51 21.44 -16.61 -17.07
C SER A 51 19.97 -17.03 -17.00
N SER A 52 19.53 -17.50 -18.16
CA SER A 52 18.28 -18.17 -18.48
C SER A 52 17.77 -19.16 -17.42
N SER A 53 16.77 -18.73 -16.65
CA SER A 53 15.59 -19.54 -16.34
C SER A 53 14.54 -18.61 -15.76
N ARG A 54 13.58 -18.19 -16.60
CA ARG A 54 12.37 -17.52 -16.12
C ARG A 54 11.63 -18.52 -15.23
N GLY A 55 11.84 -18.44 -13.92
CA GLY A 55 11.00 -19.13 -12.96
C GLY A 55 9.61 -18.53 -13.06
N ILE A 56 8.71 -19.23 -13.75
CA ILE A 56 7.29 -18.94 -13.72
C ILE A 56 6.86 -19.18 -12.28
N ILE A 57 6.47 -18.12 -11.57
CA ILE A 57 5.80 -18.26 -10.28
C ILE A 57 4.44 -18.90 -10.60
N GLU A 58 4.34 -20.21 -10.41
CA GLU A 58 3.07 -20.89 -10.48
C GLU A 58 2.26 -20.46 -9.25
N ARG A 59 1.16 -19.73 -9.48
CA ARG A 59 0.15 -19.54 -8.43
C ARG A 59 -0.23 -20.94 -7.93
N PRO A 60 -0.27 -21.19 -6.60
CA PRO A 60 -0.72 -22.48 -6.10
C PRO A 60 -2.06 -22.80 -6.75
N LEU A 61 -2.14 -23.98 -7.39
CA LEU A 61 -3.34 -24.43 -8.10
C LEU A 61 -4.52 -24.29 -7.14
N ALA A 62 -5.39 -23.32 -7.43
CA ALA A 62 -6.52 -22.99 -6.59
C ALA A 62 -7.38 -24.24 -6.40
N VAL A 63 -7.39 -24.77 -5.17
CA VAL A 63 -8.41 -25.74 -4.78
C VAL A 63 -9.72 -24.98 -4.85
N LYS A 64 -10.69 -25.47 -5.65
CA LYS A 64 -12.03 -24.85 -5.78
C LYS A 64 -12.73 -24.87 -4.42
N GLN A 65 -12.43 -23.90 -3.58
CA GLN A 65 -13.12 -23.63 -2.33
C GLN A 65 -14.39 -22.84 -2.63
N HIS A 66 -15.37 -22.94 -1.73
CA HIS A 66 -16.57 -22.12 -1.79
C HIS A 66 -16.20 -20.65 -1.73
N VAL A 67 -16.58 -19.88 -2.76
CA VAL A 67 -16.33 -18.44 -2.80
C VAL A 67 -17.28 -17.75 -1.81
N CYS A 68 -16.70 -17.03 -0.85
CA CYS A 68 -17.41 -16.18 0.10
C CYS A 68 -17.40 -14.73 -0.40
N HIS A 69 -18.57 -14.19 -0.74
CA HIS A 69 -18.70 -12.79 -1.13
C HIS A 69 -18.68 -11.88 0.11
N LYS A 70 -17.80 -10.89 0.11
CA LYS A 70 -17.67 -9.88 1.17
C LYS A 70 -17.94 -8.47 0.66
N GLY A 71 -18.31 -7.59 1.60
CA GLY A 71 -18.62 -6.20 1.30
C GLY A 71 -17.40 -5.42 0.81
N ALA A 72 -16.35 -5.32 1.61
CA ALA A 72 -15.17 -4.52 1.24
C ALA A 72 -13.83 -5.06 1.74
N ALA A 73 -12.78 -4.83 0.96
CA ALA A 73 -11.40 -4.82 1.41
C ALA A 73 -10.98 -3.38 1.74
N ILE A 74 -10.50 -3.14 2.96
CA ILE A 74 -10.03 -1.82 3.41
C ILE A 74 -8.50 -1.85 3.45
N CYS A 75 -7.88 -1.15 2.51
CA CYS A 75 -6.45 -1.15 2.25
C CYS A 75 -5.78 0.12 2.79
N PHE A 76 -5.00 -0.01 3.85
CA PHE A 76 -4.23 1.08 4.45
C PHE A 76 -2.80 1.17 3.93
N SER A 77 -2.39 2.39 3.59
CA SER A 77 -1.02 2.72 3.17
C SER A 77 -0.61 4.12 3.63
N GLY A 78 0.69 4.36 3.78
CA GLY A 78 1.24 5.65 4.21
C GLY A 78 1.79 5.62 5.63
N GLN A 79 1.98 6.80 6.24
CA GLN A 79 2.51 6.92 7.60
C GLN A 79 1.41 6.74 8.64
N ILE A 80 1.61 5.80 9.56
CA ILE A 80 0.60 5.37 10.54
C ILE A 80 0.50 6.24 11.81
N ARG A 81 1.42 7.19 11.97
CA ARG A 81 1.63 8.03 13.18
C ARG A 81 0.37 8.62 13.83
N THR A 82 -0.70 8.89 13.08
CA THR A 82 -1.95 9.49 13.59
C THR A 82 -3.15 8.54 13.61
N LEU A 83 -2.92 7.24 13.40
CA LEU A 83 -4.00 6.25 13.36
C LEU A 83 -4.79 6.17 14.68
N ARG A 84 -4.14 6.42 15.81
CA ARG A 84 -4.80 6.37 17.13
C ARG A 84 -5.93 7.40 17.21
N GLU A 85 -5.72 8.56 16.61
CA GLU A 85 -6.64 9.69 16.59
C GLU A 85 -7.72 9.50 15.51
N THR A 86 -7.36 8.95 14.36
CA THR A 86 -8.28 8.83 13.21
C THR A 86 -9.14 7.57 13.23
N ILE A 87 -8.71 6.47 13.87
CA ILE A 87 -9.37 5.16 13.73
C ILE A 87 -10.84 5.15 14.20
N LYS A 88 -11.17 5.92 15.25
CA LYS A 88 -12.55 6.03 15.72
C LYS A 88 -13.44 6.68 14.65
N ASN A 89 -12.94 7.71 13.99
CA ASN A 89 -13.63 8.36 12.88
C ASN A 89 -13.76 7.41 11.69
N LEU A 90 -12.67 6.78 11.25
CA LEU A 90 -12.68 5.86 10.11
C LEU A 90 -13.65 4.69 10.31
N ARG A 91 -13.76 4.14 11.53
CA ARG A 91 -14.76 3.11 11.84
C ARG A 91 -16.18 3.59 11.65
N ALA A 92 -16.51 4.74 12.24
CA ALA A 92 -17.86 5.30 12.19
C ALA A 92 -18.25 5.72 10.77
N GLN A 93 -17.34 6.41 10.07
CA GLN A 93 -17.64 7.07 8.80
C GLN A 93 -17.39 6.18 7.58
N VAL A 94 -16.55 5.14 7.68
CA VAL A 94 -16.21 4.27 6.55
C VAL A 94 -16.57 2.82 6.84
N PHE A 95 -16.05 2.22 7.92
CA PHE A 95 -16.06 0.76 8.07
C PHE A 95 -17.48 0.23 8.30
N HIS A 96 -18.24 0.88 9.19
CA HIS A 96 -19.62 0.48 9.52
C HIS A 96 -20.60 0.72 8.36
N GLN A 97 -20.16 1.31 7.24
CA GLN A 97 -20.98 1.49 6.06
C GLN A 97 -21.02 0.23 5.17
N PHE A 98 -20.18 -0.76 5.46
CA PHE A 98 -20.17 -2.06 4.77
C PHE A 98 -20.75 -3.16 5.66
N ALA A 99 -21.54 -4.06 5.07
CA ALA A 99 -22.13 -5.20 5.79
C ALA A 99 -21.05 -6.17 6.33
N SER A 100 -19.95 -6.32 5.59
CA SER A 100 -18.76 -7.07 6.00
C SER A 100 -17.52 -6.44 5.38
N TYR A 101 -16.41 -6.49 6.11
CA TYR A 101 -15.14 -5.97 5.61
C TYR A 101 -13.97 -6.73 6.22
N ASP A 102 -12.84 -6.72 5.51
CA ASP A 102 -11.54 -7.14 6.01
C ASP A 102 -10.55 -5.98 5.84
N VAL A 103 -9.58 -5.88 6.75
CA VAL A 103 -8.60 -4.78 6.75
C VAL A 103 -7.21 -5.33 6.41
N PHE A 104 -6.55 -4.67 5.47
CA PHE A 104 -5.18 -4.90 5.03
C PHE A 104 -4.36 -3.66 5.32
N ALA A 105 -3.16 -3.83 5.86
CA ALA A 105 -2.33 -2.71 6.27
C ALA A 105 -0.86 -2.93 5.89
N VAL A 106 -0.28 -1.93 5.23
CA VAL A 106 1.16 -1.84 4.98
C VAL A 106 1.75 -0.71 5.82
N VAL A 107 2.80 -1.01 6.56
CA VAL A 107 3.38 -0.14 7.59
C VAL A 107 4.89 -0.11 7.45
N SER A 108 5.51 1.05 7.69
CA SER A 108 6.97 1.15 7.78
C SER A 108 7.45 0.57 9.12
N SER A 109 8.58 -0.14 9.13
CA SER A 109 9.22 -0.59 10.37
C SER A 109 9.76 0.56 11.21
N GLU A 110 10.03 1.71 10.58
CA GLU A 110 10.40 2.95 11.23
C GLU A 110 9.28 3.51 12.11
N ASP A 111 8.04 3.10 11.86
CA ASP A 111 6.91 3.49 12.69
C ASP A 111 6.88 2.58 13.94
N GLU A 112 7.14 3.13 15.14
CA GLU A 112 7.05 2.41 16.43
C GLU A 112 5.58 2.10 16.81
N VAL A 113 4.92 1.18 16.09
CA VAL A 113 3.44 1.13 16.12
C VAL A 113 2.79 -0.25 16.22
N ALA A 114 3.54 -1.29 16.59
CA ALA A 114 2.97 -2.62 16.83
C ALA A 114 1.71 -2.58 17.75
N PRO A 115 1.64 -1.74 18.81
CA PRO A 115 0.41 -1.62 19.60
C PRO A 115 -0.74 -0.92 18.87
N VAL A 116 -0.46 0.09 18.05
CA VAL A 116 -1.47 0.90 17.35
C VAL A 116 -2.12 0.10 16.23
N LEU A 117 -1.37 -0.80 15.59
CA LEU A 117 -1.90 -1.68 14.55
C LEU A 117 -3.01 -2.61 15.02
N LYS A 118 -2.98 -3.02 16.30
CA LYS A 118 -4.07 -3.81 16.89
C LYS A 118 -5.40 -3.07 16.86
N LEU A 119 -5.38 -1.73 16.83
CA LEU A 119 -6.58 -0.92 16.71
C LEU A 119 -7.29 -1.12 15.37
N LEU A 120 -6.61 -1.55 14.31
CA LEU A 120 -7.23 -1.84 13.01
C LEU A 120 -7.93 -3.20 12.98
N GLN A 121 -7.57 -4.12 13.86
CA GLN A 121 -7.95 -5.54 13.79
C GLN A 121 -7.73 -6.14 12.37
N PRO A 122 -6.54 -5.95 11.78
CA PRO A 122 -6.29 -6.34 10.39
C PRO A 122 -6.26 -7.85 10.22
N LYS A 123 -6.67 -8.31 9.04
CA LYS A 123 -6.55 -9.73 8.63
C LYS A 123 -5.11 -10.07 8.27
N ILE A 124 -4.46 -9.17 7.53
CA ILE A 124 -3.06 -9.30 7.15
C ILE A 124 -2.36 -7.96 7.36
N ILE A 125 -1.19 -8.00 7.99
CA ILE A 125 -0.29 -6.86 8.14
C ILE A 125 1.04 -7.22 7.50
N VAL A 126 1.60 -6.29 6.75
CA VAL A 126 3.04 -6.31 6.44
C VAL A 126 3.70 -5.10 7.09
N ILE A 127 4.65 -5.38 7.97
CA ILE A 127 5.62 -4.41 8.48
C ILE A 127 6.85 -4.52 7.57
N ARG A 128 7.25 -3.40 6.96
CA ARG A 128 8.39 -3.39 6.04
C ARG A 128 9.59 -2.69 6.65
N ASP A 129 10.73 -3.37 6.70
CA ASP A 129 12.01 -2.69 6.73
C ASP A 129 12.22 -1.90 5.44
N GLN A 130 12.94 -0.77 5.55
CA GLN A 130 13.07 0.26 4.51
C GLN A 130 13.21 -0.31 3.09
N VAL A 131 12.10 -0.36 2.38
CA VAL A 131 12.03 -0.68 0.94
C VAL A 131 12.87 0.28 0.11
N ALA A 132 13.12 1.48 0.65
CA ALA A 132 13.88 2.51 -0.03
C ALA A 132 15.32 2.08 -0.32
N HIS A 133 15.92 1.18 0.48
CA HIS A 133 17.29 0.73 0.22
C HIS A 133 17.40 -0.29 -0.91
N GLU A 134 16.36 -1.08 -1.18
CA GLU A 134 16.39 -2.09 -2.25
C GLU A 134 15.77 -1.59 -3.56
N MET A 135 14.83 -0.65 -3.50
CA MET A 135 14.31 0.05 -4.69
C MET A 135 15.23 1.20 -5.17
N SER A 136 16.39 1.37 -4.52
CA SER A 136 17.27 2.54 -4.65
C SER A 136 18.12 2.55 -5.92
N ASP A 137 18.36 1.42 -6.58
CA ASP A 137 19.48 1.43 -7.51
C ASP A 137 19.15 1.83 -8.94
N THR A 138 17.91 1.75 -9.42
CA THR A 138 17.55 2.34 -10.73
C THR A 138 16.04 2.49 -10.96
N VAL A 139 15.53 3.71 -11.10
CA VAL A 139 14.27 3.98 -11.85
C VAL A 139 14.70 4.41 -13.25
N GLY A 140 14.35 3.65 -14.29
CA GLY A 140 14.69 4.00 -15.68
C GLY A 140 16.18 4.20 -15.97
N GLY A 141 17.08 3.55 -15.21
CA GLY A 141 18.53 3.73 -15.32
C GLY A 141 19.13 4.78 -14.37
N VAL A 142 18.31 5.46 -13.56
CA VAL A 142 18.75 6.51 -12.63
C VAL A 142 18.78 5.99 -11.19
N ARG A 143 19.97 6.00 -10.56
CA ARG A 143 20.16 5.65 -9.14
C ARG A 143 19.43 6.64 -8.24
N LEU A 144 18.42 6.16 -7.52
CA LEU A 144 17.73 6.91 -6.47
C LEU A 144 18.49 6.74 -5.15
N SER A 145 19.53 7.55 -4.95
CA SER A 145 20.24 7.62 -3.67
C SER A 145 19.25 7.94 -2.53
N THR A 146 19.26 7.12 -1.47
CA THR A 146 18.52 7.36 -0.21
C THR A 146 19.15 8.43 0.68
N THR A 147 20.33 8.95 0.30
CA THR A 147 20.97 10.10 0.93
C THR A 147 20.15 11.37 0.66
N PRO A 148 20.08 12.36 1.58
CA PRO A 148 19.42 13.64 1.31
C PRO A 148 20.05 14.34 0.09
N GLY A 149 19.44 14.16 -1.08
CA GLY A 149 19.96 14.59 -2.38
C GLY A 149 19.75 13.50 -3.43
N TYR A 150 18.83 13.75 -4.36
CA TYR A 150 18.70 12.91 -5.55
C TYR A 150 19.72 13.37 -6.59
N TYR A 151 20.36 12.41 -7.24
CA TYR A 151 21.16 12.64 -8.44
C TYR A 151 20.30 12.17 -9.63
N TYR A 152 20.03 13.04 -10.59
CA TYR A 152 19.57 12.61 -11.91
C TYR A 152 20.68 12.88 -12.93
N ALA A 153 20.92 11.88 -13.78
CA ALA A 153 21.82 12.01 -14.92
C ALA A 153 21.06 12.76 -16.02
N THR A 154 21.54 13.94 -16.41
CA THR A 154 20.99 14.65 -17.56
C THR A 154 21.51 14.02 -18.85
N ARG A 155 20.85 14.32 -19.98
CA ARG A 155 21.14 13.75 -21.31
C ARG A 155 22.57 14.01 -21.81
N ASP A 156 23.28 14.98 -21.23
CA ASP A 156 24.68 15.30 -21.48
C ASP A 156 25.67 14.50 -20.60
N GLY A 157 25.17 13.55 -19.80
CA GLY A 157 25.97 12.74 -18.88
C GLY A 157 26.38 13.50 -17.60
N THR A 158 25.94 14.76 -17.42
CA THR A 158 26.22 15.48 -16.18
C THR A 158 25.27 14.99 -15.08
N THR A 159 25.82 14.78 -13.89
CA THR A 159 25.03 14.45 -12.71
C THR A 159 24.74 15.75 -11.98
N ARG A 160 23.47 16.17 -11.94
CA ARG A 160 23.08 17.37 -11.18
C ARG A 160 22.56 16.93 -9.80
N MET A 161 23.15 17.51 -8.76
CA MET A 161 22.55 17.51 -7.43
C MET A 161 21.52 18.62 -7.39
N GLU A 162 20.25 18.27 -7.33
CA GLU A 162 19.29 19.16 -6.68
C GLU A 162 19.16 18.72 -5.23
N GLU A 163 19.55 19.64 -4.35
CA GLU A 163 19.38 19.49 -2.91
C GLU A 163 17.89 19.23 -2.61
N GLY A 164 17.60 18.04 -2.08
CA GLY A 164 16.37 17.73 -1.36
C GLY A 164 15.04 17.91 -2.09
N GLN A 165 14.57 16.86 -2.76
CA GLN A 165 13.13 16.64 -3.02
C GLN A 165 12.60 15.52 -2.09
N PRO A 166 12.53 15.71 -0.75
CA PRO A 166 11.98 14.71 0.17
C PRO A 166 10.54 14.29 -0.19
N HIS A 167 9.86 15.07 -1.03
CA HIS A 167 8.55 14.80 -1.56
C HIS A 167 8.51 13.59 -2.51
N LEU A 168 9.51 13.39 -3.37
CA LEU A 168 9.56 12.25 -4.30
C LEU A 168 9.74 10.93 -3.54
N ALA A 169 10.70 10.88 -2.60
CA ALA A 169 10.93 9.71 -1.76
C ALA A 169 9.66 9.26 -1.04
N ARG A 170 8.98 10.22 -0.41
CA ARG A 170 7.74 9.99 0.34
C ARG A 170 6.62 9.52 -0.58
N TRP A 171 6.50 10.12 -1.76
CA TRP A 171 5.51 9.73 -2.74
C TRP A 171 5.76 8.32 -3.29
N LEU A 172 7.00 7.95 -3.63
CA LEU A 172 7.35 6.60 -4.05
C LEU A 172 7.08 5.56 -2.96
N LYS A 173 7.45 5.86 -1.70
CA LYS A 173 7.09 5.02 -0.53
C LYS A 173 5.57 4.83 -0.45
N GLN A 174 4.79 5.88 -0.68
CA GLN A 174 3.32 5.81 -0.71
C GLN A 174 2.82 4.92 -1.85
N LEU A 175 3.30 5.09 -3.08
CA LEU A 175 2.90 4.25 -4.23
C LEU A 175 3.23 2.78 -4.00
N CYS A 176 4.39 2.49 -3.40
CA CYS A 176 4.78 1.15 -3.01
C CYS A 176 3.81 0.55 -1.98
N GLY A 177 3.47 1.32 -0.92
CA GLY A 177 2.48 0.90 0.06
C GLY A 177 1.11 0.60 -0.54
N ILE A 178 0.66 1.40 -1.52
CA ILE A 178 -0.60 1.15 -2.25
C ILE A 178 -0.53 -0.17 -3.03
N ALA A 179 0.51 -0.36 -3.84
CA ALA A 179 0.68 -1.56 -4.66
C ALA A 179 0.70 -2.83 -3.79
N LEU A 180 1.52 -2.84 -2.74
CA LEU A 180 1.63 -3.98 -1.84
C LEU A 180 0.36 -4.27 -1.08
N CYS A 181 -0.35 -3.25 -0.62
CA CYS A 181 -1.59 -3.47 0.09
C CYS A 181 -2.64 -4.15 -0.81
N ASN A 182 -2.61 -3.86 -2.11
CA ASN A 182 -3.44 -4.54 -3.10
C ASN A 182 -2.99 -5.99 -3.34
N GLU A 183 -1.69 -6.27 -3.38
CA GLU A 183 -1.17 -7.65 -3.43
C GLU A 183 -1.58 -8.48 -2.21
N LEU A 184 -1.59 -7.89 -1.00
CA LEU A 184 -2.07 -8.56 0.20
C LEU A 184 -3.54 -8.94 0.11
N ARG A 185 -4.36 -8.08 -0.49
CA ARG A 185 -5.77 -8.39 -0.78
C ARG A 185 -5.87 -9.59 -1.71
N HIS A 186 -5.20 -9.57 -2.87
CA HIS A 186 -5.21 -10.68 -3.83
C HIS A 186 -4.78 -12.00 -3.21
N CYS A 187 -3.68 -11.99 -2.45
CA CYS A 187 -3.19 -13.18 -1.75
C CYS A 187 -4.24 -13.76 -0.80
N TYR A 188 -4.98 -12.91 -0.09
CA TYR A 188 -6.04 -13.36 0.80
C TYR A 188 -7.29 -13.84 0.05
N GLU A 189 -7.71 -13.16 -1.02
CA GLU A 189 -8.80 -13.61 -1.89
C GLU A 189 -8.54 -15.02 -2.40
N ASP A 190 -7.33 -15.25 -2.95
CA ASP A 190 -6.90 -16.53 -3.51
C ASP A 190 -6.86 -17.63 -2.43
N CYS A 191 -6.33 -17.33 -1.24
CA CYS A 191 -6.15 -18.34 -0.21
C CYS A 191 -7.38 -18.62 0.66
N ALA A 192 -8.25 -17.63 0.84
CA ALA A 192 -9.46 -17.75 1.67
C ALA A 192 -10.73 -17.98 0.84
N GLY A 193 -10.62 -17.98 -0.50
CA GLY A 193 -11.77 -18.05 -1.40
C GLY A 193 -12.73 -16.88 -1.17
N VAL A 194 -12.21 -15.65 -1.07
CA VAL A 194 -13.02 -14.45 -0.83
C VAL A 194 -13.10 -13.62 -2.09
N ASP A 195 -14.26 -13.03 -2.34
CA ASP A 195 -14.48 -12.08 -3.42
C ASP A 195 -15.07 -10.79 -2.85
N TYR A 196 -14.34 -9.68 -2.94
CA TYR A 196 -14.79 -8.39 -2.41
C TYR A 196 -15.59 -7.61 -3.44
N ARG A 197 -16.74 -7.08 -3.04
CA ARG A 197 -17.50 -6.15 -3.90
C ARG A 197 -16.77 -4.81 -4.09
N TRP A 198 -16.15 -4.31 -3.02
CA TRP A 198 -15.49 -3.00 -3.00
C TRP A 198 -14.06 -3.09 -2.48
N VAL A 199 -13.20 -2.22 -2.98
CA VAL A 199 -11.86 -1.99 -2.43
C VAL A 199 -11.74 -0.53 -2.05
N VAL A 200 -11.42 -0.26 -0.79
CA VAL A 200 -11.25 1.08 -0.24
C VAL A 200 -9.77 1.31 0.04
N ARG A 201 -9.18 2.32 -0.59
CA ARG A 201 -7.83 2.77 -0.26
C ARG A 201 -7.92 3.93 0.73
N LEU A 202 -7.22 3.80 1.85
CA LEU A 202 -7.14 4.81 2.90
C LEU A 202 -5.68 5.14 3.27
N ARG A 203 -5.44 6.42 3.54
CA ARG A 203 -4.32 6.84 4.39
C ARG A 203 -4.71 6.75 5.86
N TYR A 204 -3.71 6.49 6.70
CA TYR A 204 -3.91 6.43 8.15
C TYR A 204 -4.27 7.78 8.78
N ASP A 205 -3.86 8.88 8.15
CA ASP A 205 -4.05 10.24 8.66
C ASP A 205 -5.32 10.93 8.14
N VAL A 206 -6.24 10.18 7.54
CA VAL A 206 -7.48 10.69 6.96
C VAL A 206 -8.62 10.73 7.99
N ILE A 207 -9.40 11.81 7.97
CA ILE A 207 -10.68 11.98 8.67
C ILE A 207 -11.76 12.31 7.66
N LEU A 208 -12.94 11.69 7.81
CA LEU A 208 -14.14 12.03 7.06
C LEU A 208 -15.10 12.79 7.97
N GLU A 209 -15.68 13.88 7.49
CA GLU A 209 -16.69 14.63 8.23
C GLU A 209 -18.05 13.95 8.24
N LYS A 210 -18.37 13.25 7.14
CA LYS A 210 -19.67 12.61 6.91
C LYS A 210 -19.49 11.12 6.59
N PRO A 211 -20.50 10.28 6.88
CA PRO A 211 -20.44 8.87 6.53
C PRO A 211 -20.37 8.67 5.03
N LEU A 212 -19.56 7.70 4.60
CA LEU A 212 -19.52 7.22 3.24
C LEU A 212 -20.88 6.61 2.87
N ARG A 213 -21.51 7.11 1.81
CA ARG A 213 -22.79 6.60 1.33
C ARG A 213 -22.55 5.49 0.31
N VAL A 214 -22.32 4.27 0.78
CA VAL A 214 -22.00 3.10 -0.06
C VAL A 214 -23.08 2.84 -1.13
N GLY A 215 -24.35 3.13 -0.84
CA GLY A 215 -25.45 2.99 -1.80
C GLY A 215 -25.44 3.98 -2.98
N LEU A 216 -24.56 4.99 -2.95
CA LEU A 216 -24.38 5.97 -4.05
C LEU A 216 -23.14 5.67 -4.91
N LEU A 217 -22.38 4.62 -4.58
CA LEU A 217 -21.20 4.23 -5.35
C LEU A 217 -21.61 3.58 -6.68
N GLN A 218 -20.84 3.86 -7.73
CA GLN A 218 -21.03 3.27 -9.05
C GLN A 218 -19.91 2.27 -9.33
N GLU A 219 -20.28 1.09 -9.84
CA GLU A 219 -19.30 0.02 -10.14
C GLU A 219 -18.40 0.36 -11.34
N SER A 220 -18.84 1.28 -12.21
CA SER A 220 -18.13 1.69 -13.42
C SER A 220 -17.00 2.70 -13.17
N CYS A 221 -16.85 3.23 -11.96
CA CYS A 221 -15.88 4.27 -11.67
C CYS A 221 -15.08 4.02 -10.38
N ILE A 222 -14.07 4.86 -10.16
CA ILE A 222 -13.45 5.06 -8.85
C ILE A 222 -14.03 6.35 -8.27
N THR A 223 -14.57 6.28 -7.05
CA THR A 223 -14.99 7.47 -6.30
C THR A 223 -13.82 8.01 -5.48
N ILE A 224 -13.56 9.31 -5.61
CA ILE A 224 -12.55 10.05 -4.86
C ILE A 224 -13.13 11.35 -4.29
N PRO A 225 -12.52 11.97 -3.26
CA PRO A 225 -12.95 13.27 -2.77
C PRO A 225 -12.71 14.39 -3.80
N GLN A 226 -13.67 15.28 -3.95
CA GLN A 226 -13.57 16.51 -4.76
C GLN A 226 -12.85 17.64 -3.99
N VAL A 227 -11.63 17.40 -3.49
CA VAL A 227 -10.91 18.40 -2.66
C VAL A 227 -9.40 18.43 -2.99
N HIS A 228 -8.85 19.66 -3.02
CA HIS A 228 -7.46 20.07 -3.29
C HIS A 228 -6.67 19.21 -4.30
N ALA A 229 -7.27 18.92 -5.45
CA ALA A 229 -6.66 18.02 -6.42
C ALA A 229 -5.51 18.65 -7.24
N HIS A 230 -5.17 19.94 -7.09
CA HIS A 230 -4.15 20.66 -7.89
C HIS A 230 -4.21 20.39 -9.41
N GLY A 231 -5.42 20.19 -9.96
CA GLY A 231 -5.64 19.82 -11.37
C GLY A 231 -5.58 18.32 -11.68
N GLY A 232 -5.15 17.51 -10.71
CA GLY A 232 -5.11 16.05 -10.68
C GLY A 232 -6.30 15.40 -9.98
N PHE A 233 -6.05 14.28 -9.28
CA PHE A 233 -7.01 13.54 -8.46
C PHE A 233 -6.50 13.33 -7.04
N ASN A 234 -7.36 13.48 -6.04
CA ASN A 234 -7.02 13.24 -4.65
C ASN A 234 -6.62 11.76 -4.43
N ASP A 235 -5.42 11.56 -3.91
CA ASP A 235 -4.82 10.24 -3.72
C ASP A 235 -4.91 9.74 -2.28
N LYS A 236 -5.68 10.39 -1.40
CA LYS A 236 -5.70 10.17 0.07
C LYS A 236 -6.85 9.23 0.49
N PHE A 237 -7.92 9.25 -0.28
CA PHE A 237 -9.05 8.33 -0.18
C PHE A 237 -9.47 7.92 -1.60
N ALA A 238 -9.73 6.63 -1.81
CA ALA A 238 -10.34 6.16 -3.05
C ALA A 238 -11.18 4.90 -2.79
N ILE A 239 -12.24 4.71 -3.54
CA ILE A 239 -13.06 3.50 -3.49
C ILE A 239 -13.51 3.11 -4.90
N GLY A 240 -13.45 1.83 -5.21
CA GLY A 240 -13.92 1.30 -6.49
C GLY A 240 -14.09 -0.21 -6.43
N THR A 241 -14.44 -0.80 -7.56
CA THR A 241 -14.45 -2.26 -7.72
C THR A 241 -13.02 -2.82 -7.66
N PRO A 242 -12.83 -4.11 -7.35
CA PRO A 242 -11.51 -4.75 -7.37
C PRO A 242 -10.73 -4.48 -8.65
N HIS A 243 -11.39 -4.63 -9.80
CA HIS A 243 -10.78 -4.39 -11.11
C HIS A 243 -10.25 -2.96 -11.27
N ASN A 244 -11.06 -1.94 -10.92
CA ASN A 244 -10.63 -0.55 -11.03
C ASN A 244 -9.51 -0.23 -10.03
N MET A 245 -9.58 -0.80 -8.82
CA MET A 245 -8.59 -0.58 -7.78
C MET A 245 -7.27 -1.34 -8.03
N ASP A 246 -7.31 -2.42 -8.81
CA ASP A 246 -6.11 -3.05 -9.36
C ASP A 246 -5.36 -2.08 -10.25
N ILE A 247 -6.05 -1.47 -11.22
CA ILE A 247 -5.46 -0.46 -12.08
C ILE A 247 -4.95 0.70 -11.23
N TYR A 248 -5.75 1.23 -10.29
CA TYR A 248 -5.33 2.30 -9.38
C TYR A 248 -4.02 1.99 -8.66
N SER A 249 -3.81 0.75 -8.25
CA SER A 249 -2.61 0.32 -7.51
C SER A 249 -1.34 0.18 -8.38
N GLN A 250 -1.48 0.08 -9.70
CA GLN A 250 -0.37 -0.12 -10.66
C GLN A 250 0.40 1.17 -11.01
N GLN A 251 0.15 2.28 -10.32
CA GLN A 251 0.85 3.54 -10.54
C GLN A 251 2.38 3.40 -10.51
N LEU A 252 2.90 2.61 -9.57
CA LEU A 252 4.33 2.42 -9.40
C LEU A 252 4.96 1.68 -10.59
N SER A 253 4.36 0.59 -11.06
CA SER A 253 4.90 -0.20 -12.18
C SER A 253 4.90 0.61 -13.49
N LYS A 254 3.92 1.48 -13.68
CA LYS A 254 3.88 2.41 -14.82
C LYS A 254 4.86 3.55 -14.71
N LEU A 255 5.23 3.97 -13.51
CA LEU A 255 6.26 4.98 -13.34
C LEU A 255 7.60 4.48 -13.90
N TYR A 256 7.93 3.21 -13.66
CA TYR A 256 9.14 2.58 -14.20
C TYR A 256 9.17 2.43 -15.73
N SER A 257 8.01 2.44 -16.40
CA SER A 257 7.95 2.34 -17.86
C SER A 257 8.15 3.67 -18.59
N HIS A 258 8.23 4.79 -17.86
CA HIS A 258 8.48 6.12 -18.41
C HIS A 258 9.94 6.53 -18.18
N SER A 259 10.52 7.35 -19.07
CA SER A 259 11.85 7.92 -18.84
C SER A 259 11.80 8.91 -17.68
N VAL A 260 12.83 8.90 -16.83
CA VAL A 260 12.95 9.80 -15.67
C VAL A 260 12.91 11.28 -16.10
N ASP A 261 13.35 11.59 -17.32
CA ASP A 261 13.27 12.93 -17.90
C ASP A 261 11.83 13.46 -18.07
N ALA A 262 10.82 12.58 -18.10
CA ALA A 262 9.42 12.95 -18.12
C ALA A 262 8.80 13.15 -16.72
N MET A 263 9.55 12.83 -15.65
CA MET A 263 9.12 12.91 -14.26
C MET A 263 9.17 14.27 -13.54
N PRO A 264 10.00 15.29 -13.90
CA PRO A 264 10.33 16.40 -12.98
C PRO A 264 9.19 17.35 -12.58
N SER A 265 7.98 17.22 -13.13
CA SER A 265 6.83 18.09 -12.81
C SER A 265 5.57 17.34 -12.35
N LEU A 266 5.67 16.03 -12.09
CA LEU A 266 4.51 15.22 -11.72
C LEU A 266 4.19 15.38 -10.23
N GLN A 267 3.28 16.30 -9.92
CA GLN A 267 2.53 16.25 -8.66
C GLN A 267 1.79 14.91 -8.56
N ALA A 268 1.75 14.32 -7.36
CA ALA A 268 1.16 13.00 -7.12
C ALA A 268 -0.28 12.90 -7.65
N GLU A 269 -1.07 13.94 -7.43
CA GLU A 269 -2.45 14.05 -7.88
C GLU A 269 -2.54 14.06 -9.42
N THR A 270 -1.65 14.80 -10.09
CA THR A 270 -1.61 14.87 -11.56
C THR A 270 -1.17 13.54 -12.16
N TRP A 271 -0.22 12.85 -11.53
CA TRP A 271 0.19 11.50 -11.93
C TRP A 271 -0.98 10.52 -11.85
N LEU A 272 -1.68 10.48 -10.72
CA LEU A 272 -2.83 9.60 -10.54
C LEU A 272 -3.87 9.83 -11.64
N LYS A 273 -4.18 11.08 -11.95
CA LYS A 273 -5.11 11.44 -13.05
C LYS A 273 -4.64 10.94 -14.41
N ARG A 274 -3.38 11.19 -14.77
CA ARG A 274 -2.80 10.69 -16.03
C ARG A 274 -2.85 9.17 -16.11
N HIS A 275 -2.51 8.49 -15.01
CA HIS A 275 -2.52 7.04 -14.90
C HIS A 275 -3.91 6.46 -15.12
N LEU A 276 -4.94 6.98 -14.42
CA LEU A 276 -6.32 6.49 -14.58
C LEU A 276 -6.87 6.80 -15.98
N ASN A 277 -6.60 7.98 -16.53
CA ASN A 277 -6.99 8.34 -17.88
C ASN A 277 -6.36 7.43 -18.94
N ALA A 278 -5.08 7.09 -18.79
CA ALA A 278 -4.37 6.19 -19.72
C ALA A 278 -4.96 4.77 -19.74
N HIS A 279 -5.68 4.37 -18.69
CA HIS A 279 -6.36 3.08 -18.60
C HIS A 279 -7.87 3.17 -18.81
N ASN A 280 -8.38 4.34 -19.24
CA ASN A 280 -9.82 4.61 -19.41
C ASN A 280 -10.66 4.31 -18.15
N VAL A 281 -10.08 4.47 -16.96
CA VAL A 281 -10.81 4.31 -15.70
C VAL A 281 -11.60 5.59 -15.42
N SER A 282 -12.91 5.48 -15.39
CA SER A 282 -13.79 6.61 -15.04
C SER A 282 -13.62 6.97 -13.57
N VAL A 283 -13.65 8.26 -13.26
CA VAL A 283 -13.52 8.78 -11.90
C VAL A 283 -14.72 9.65 -11.57
N GLN A 284 -15.34 9.37 -10.43
CA GLN A 284 -16.39 10.18 -9.84
C GLN A 284 -15.80 10.97 -8.68
N GLU A 285 -15.67 12.27 -8.85
CA GLU A 285 -15.38 13.17 -7.73
C GLU A 285 -16.66 13.37 -6.92
N ALA A 286 -16.64 12.92 -5.66
CA ALA A 286 -17.77 13.01 -4.76
C ALA A 286 -17.55 14.09 -3.70
N GLU A 287 -18.64 14.70 -3.24
CA GLU A 287 -18.67 15.57 -2.07
C GLU A 287 -18.43 14.76 -0.79
N LEU A 288 -17.18 14.35 -0.61
CA LEU A 288 -16.67 13.68 0.57
C LEU A 288 -15.73 14.67 1.26
N PRO A 289 -16.16 15.36 2.33
CA PRO A 289 -15.30 16.26 3.07
C PRO A 289 -14.25 15.42 3.81
N VAL A 290 -13.04 15.39 3.26
CA VAL A 290 -11.91 14.66 3.80
C VAL A 290 -10.89 15.67 4.32
N TYR A 291 -10.32 15.35 5.49
CA TYR A 291 -9.30 16.14 6.16
C TYR A 291 -8.08 15.26 6.46
N ILE A 292 -6.90 15.89 6.52
CA ILE A 292 -5.68 15.27 7.02
C ILE A 292 -5.49 15.69 8.48
N PHE A 293 -5.41 14.71 9.37
CA PHE A 293 -5.00 14.91 10.75
C PHE A 293 -3.47 14.85 10.82
N ARG A 294 -2.85 16.01 11.07
CA ARG A 294 -1.40 16.17 11.11
C ARG A 294 -0.85 15.73 12.48
N ALA A 295 0.45 15.46 12.53
CA ALA A 295 1.12 15.03 13.76
C ALA A 295 1.14 16.11 14.87
N ASP A 296 0.95 17.38 14.51
CA ASP A 296 0.82 18.51 15.44
C ASP A 296 -0.63 18.67 15.98
N GLY A 297 -1.54 17.77 15.61
CA GLY A 297 -2.95 17.80 16.00
C GLY A 297 -3.83 18.72 15.13
N SER A 298 -3.27 19.40 14.14
CA SER A 298 -4.04 20.25 13.23
C SER A 298 -4.83 19.44 12.19
N LEU A 299 -5.94 20.00 11.75
CA LEU A 299 -6.74 19.50 10.63
C LEU A 299 -6.47 20.37 9.40
N SER A 300 -6.08 19.74 8.29
CA SER A 300 -5.99 20.40 6.98
C SER A 300 -7.06 19.83 6.05
N PRO A 301 -7.84 20.65 5.34
CA PRO A 301 -8.67 20.13 4.25
C PRO A 301 -7.77 19.44 3.20
N THR A 302 -8.23 18.32 2.63
CA THR A 302 -7.41 17.45 1.76
C THR A 302 -7.26 17.88 0.34
#